data_AF-A0A2V8ZRK7-F1
#
_entry.id   AF-A0A2V8ZRK7-F1
#
_cell.length_a   1.000
_cell.length_b   1.000
_cell.length_c   1.000
_cell.angle_alpha   90.00
_cell.angle_beta   90.00
_cell.angle_gamma   90.00
#
_symmetry.space_group_name_H-M   'P 1'
#
loop_
_entity.id
_entity.type
_entity.pdbx_description
1 polymer ?
#
loop_
_entity_poly.entity_id
_entity_poly.type
_entity_poly.pdbx_seq_one_letter_code
_entity_poly.pdbx_strand_id
1 'polypeptide(L)'
;MSIKSAVAALVAFFCGLYLQAQTTKPTVNPSPADYAAAAEATNVKHHARPANTEAAKTTKIMGLSNAHDASAAQAVAAPDSGGPRYPGDLQYHGGPVAVSMKNHLIFLHPNGGCTIAGCWGNPGGFLRDLFNGDFIHVVDQYTGSTANDRYTVAEEATNINYTPPSKPFTDADMLAIVHAVVASREGDDDGFATGYGNEYHVFLPPGQDECFDSTFTVCYSPVQPSTFFFCAYHGSMDFQDIGHVLYSVEPFQNVDGCSSRPGTPNGQLADSTNNVLSHETFETITDPDGTAWWNSLDNGLFGQEIGDECSFIIFFRNPNPPPPVLVFFDPSDVTLNGKPYAAQPEYNNAAHACTTMP
;
A
#
# COMPACT_ATOMS: atom_id res chain seq x y z
N MET A 1 -67.21 -21.17 -13.93
CA MET A 1 -66.46 -20.50 -15.02
C MET A 1 -66.43 -19.01 -14.69
N SER A 2 -65.27 -18.36 -14.78
CA SER A 2 -64.88 -17.02 -14.23
C SER A 2 -64.30 -17.11 -12.80
N ILE A 3 -62.99 -16.99 -12.49
CA ILE A 3 -61.85 -16.12 -12.87
C ILE A 3 -61.63 -14.97 -11.85
N LYS A 4 -60.42 -15.02 -11.24
CA LYS A 4 -59.58 -13.97 -10.60
C LYS A 4 -59.86 -13.56 -9.14
N SER A 5 -59.09 -14.18 -8.24
CA SER A 5 -58.46 -13.47 -7.12
C SER A 5 -56.95 -13.51 -7.34
N ALA A 6 -56.35 -12.33 -7.48
CA ALA A 6 -54.91 -12.15 -7.62
C ALA A 6 -54.25 -12.20 -6.24
N VAL A 7 -53.28 -13.08 -6.05
CA VAL A 7 -52.34 -13.02 -4.93
C VAL A 7 -51.07 -12.38 -5.46
N ALA A 8 -50.79 -11.17 -5.03
CA ALA A 8 -49.50 -10.52 -5.24
C ALA A 8 -48.47 -11.20 -4.33
N ALA A 9 -47.55 -11.96 -4.92
CA ALA A 9 -46.36 -12.42 -4.23
C ALA A 9 -45.34 -11.28 -4.21
N LEU A 10 -45.13 -10.70 -3.04
CA LEU A 10 -44.03 -9.77 -2.79
C LEU A 10 -42.73 -10.58 -2.75
N VAL A 11 -41.96 -10.59 -3.84
CA VAL A 11 -40.60 -11.10 -3.83
C VAL A 11 -39.74 -10.00 -3.22
N ALA A 12 -39.42 -10.13 -1.93
CA ALA A 12 -38.38 -9.33 -1.29
C ALA A 12 -37.03 -9.80 -1.85
N PHE A 13 -36.49 -9.05 -2.81
CA PHE A 13 -35.09 -9.14 -3.22
C PHE A 13 -34.25 -8.63 -2.04
N PHE A 14 -33.75 -9.55 -1.21
CA PHE A 14 -32.68 -9.24 -0.28
C PHE A 14 -31.40 -9.08 -1.12
N CYS A 15 -31.09 -7.85 -1.55
CA CYS A 15 -29.71 -7.46 -1.85
C CYS A 15 -28.94 -7.45 -0.53
N GLY A 16 -28.45 -8.62 -0.11
CA GLY A 16 -27.42 -8.69 0.91
C GLY A 16 -26.13 -8.14 0.31
N LEU A 17 -25.77 -6.90 0.64
CA LEU A 17 -24.39 -6.44 0.58
C LEU A 17 -23.60 -7.30 1.55
N TYR A 18 -22.96 -8.35 1.06
CA TYR A 18 -21.93 -9.04 1.83
C TYR A 18 -20.75 -8.08 1.98
N LEU A 19 -20.71 -7.33 3.09
CA LEU A 19 -19.41 -6.98 3.67
C LEU A 19 -18.79 -8.31 4.11
N GLN A 20 -18.00 -8.94 3.24
CA GLN A 20 -17.14 -10.03 3.69
C GLN A 20 -16.07 -9.43 4.59
N ALA A 21 -16.33 -9.44 5.90
CA ALA A 21 -15.29 -9.21 6.89
C ALA A 21 -14.18 -10.22 6.64
N GLN A 22 -12.93 -9.76 6.68
CA GLN A 22 -11.79 -10.64 6.50
C GLN A 22 -11.72 -11.61 7.67
N THR A 23 -11.77 -12.89 7.36
CA THR A 23 -11.59 -13.94 8.36
C THR A 23 -10.13 -13.94 8.78
N THR A 24 -9.85 -14.13 10.06
CA THR A 24 -8.47 -14.19 10.57
C THR A 24 -8.15 -15.61 11.01
N LYS A 25 -7.02 -16.16 10.56
CA LYS A 25 -6.50 -17.47 10.96
C LYS A 25 -5.64 -17.39 12.25
N PRO A 26 -5.11 -18.52 12.77
CA PRO A 26 -4.31 -18.54 13.99
C PRO A 26 -3.17 -17.53 13.98
N THR A 27 -2.87 -17.00 15.17
CA THR A 27 -1.75 -16.09 15.38
C THR A 27 -0.43 -16.77 15.04
N VAL A 28 0.33 -16.16 14.12
CA VAL A 28 1.72 -16.53 13.85
C VAL A 28 2.64 -15.72 14.77
N ASN A 29 3.66 -16.36 15.33
CA ASN A 29 4.67 -15.69 16.16
C ASN A 29 6.05 -15.97 15.55
N PRO A 30 6.78 -14.94 15.08
CA PRO A 30 8.14 -15.12 14.58
C PRO A 30 9.04 -15.78 15.63
N SER A 31 9.78 -16.78 15.19
CA SER A 31 10.75 -17.54 15.97
C SER A 31 12.17 -17.04 15.72
N PRO A 32 13.16 -17.39 16.56
CA PRO A 32 14.57 -17.07 16.29
C PRO A 32 15.09 -17.56 14.94
N ALA A 33 14.49 -18.60 14.35
CA ALA A 33 14.87 -19.08 13.03
C ALA A 33 14.42 -18.11 11.93
N ASP A 34 13.25 -17.47 12.08
CA ASP A 34 12.75 -16.48 11.13
C ASP A 34 13.62 -15.22 11.13
N TYR A 35 14.07 -14.78 12.31
CA TYR A 35 15.04 -13.68 12.41
C TYR A 35 16.42 -14.05 11.84
N ALA A 36 16.83 -15.31 11.95
CA ALA A 36 18.06 -15.77 11.33
C ALA A 36 17.94 -15.78 9.79
N ALA A 37 16.82 -16.25 9.26
CA ALA A 37 16.53 -16.20 7.83
C ALA A 37 16.49 -14.76 7.30
N ALA A 38 15.87 -13.83 8.03
CA ALA A 38 15.88 -12.40 7.71
C ALA A 38 17.29 -11.79 7.70
N ALA A 39 18.14 -12.15 8.67
CA ALA A 39 19.52 -11.69 8.71
C ALA A 39 20.38 -12.24 7.56
N GLU A 40 19.99 -13.38 6.99
CA GLU A 40 20.67 -14.05 5.87
C GLU A 40 20.04 -13.76 4.51
N ALA A 41 18.96 -12.98 4.46
CA ALA A 41 18.27 -12.60 3.24
C ALA A 41 19.18 -11.76 2.35
N THR A 42 19.05 -11.97 1.04
CA THR A 42 19.80 -11.23 0.02
C THR A 42 18.87 -10.43 -0.87
N ASN A 43 19.42 -9.53 -1.69
CA ASN A 43 18.64 -8.71 -2.62
C ASN A 43 17.48 -7.96 -1.93
N VAL A 44 17.69 -7.51 -0.68
CA VAL A 44 16.69 -6.76 0.07
C VAL A 44 16.52 -5.38 -0.57
N LYS A 45 15.37 -5.18 -1.20
CA LYS A 45 14.94 -3.95 -1.85
C LYS A 45 13.73 -3.37 -1.12
N HIS A 46 13.67 -2.05 -1.06
CA HIS A 46 12.48 -1.30 -0.69
C HIS A 46 12.40 -0.02 -1.52
N HIS A 47 11.17 0.39 -1.80
CA HIS A 47 10.82 1.66 -2.38
C HIS A 47 9.69 2.28 -1.57
N ALA A 48 9.89 3.50 -1.09
CA ALA A 48 9.05 4.05 -0.04
C ALA A 48 8.32 5.32 -0.45
N ARG A 49 7.00 5.32 -0.24
CA ARG A 49 6.17 6.51 -0.35
C ARG A 49 6.61 7.58 0.66
N PRO A 50 7.08 8.76 0.21
CA PRO A 50 7.53 9.81 1.11
C PRO A 50 6.39 10.40 1.97
N ALA A 51 6.71 10.77 3.21
CA ALA A 51 5.80 11.50 4.08
C ALA A 51 5.79 13.01 3.79
N ASN A 52 4.72 13.71 4.13
CA ASN A 52 4.63 15.17 3.96
C ASN A 52 5.24 15.95 5.13
N THR A 53 6.43 15.54 5.58
CA THR A 53 7.15 16.16 6.69
C THR A 53 8.32 17.02 6.20
N GLU A 54 8.86 17.89 7.05
CA GLU A 54 10.08 18.62 6.72
C GLU A 54 11.29 17.70 6.57
N ALA A 55 11.35 16.61 7.34
CA ALA A 55 12.41 15.61 7.21
C ALA A 55 12.38 14.97 5.82
N ALA A 56 11.23 14.42 5.42
CA ALA A 56 11.04 13.81 4.10
C ALA A 56 11.39 14.75 2.94
N LYS A 57 10.99 16.03 3.00
CA LYS A 57 11.32 17.04 1.96
C LYS A 57 12.82 17.27 1.77
N THR A 58 13.62 17.04 2.81
CA THR A 58 15.08 17.22 2.74
C THR A 58 15.82 15.98 2.26
N THR A 59 15.15 14.82 2.26
CA THR A 59 15.73 13.57 1.81
C THR A 59 15.49 13.37 0.32
N LYS A 60 16.51 12.87 -0.37
CA LYS A 60 16.40 12.43 -1.76
C LYS A 60 15.69 11.09 -1.80
N ILE A 61 14.97 10.78 -2.87
CA ILE A 61 14.21 9.52 -2.99
C ILE A 61 15.12 8.29 -2.85
N MET A 62 16.36 8.34 -3.36
CA MET A 62 17.37 7.30 -3.10
C MET A 62 17.75 7.08 -1.62
N GLY A 63 17.40 8.01 -0.72
CA GLY A 63 17.55 7.84 0.73
C GLY A 63 16.35 7.16 1.39
N LEU A 64 15.25 7.01 0.64
CA LEU A 64 14.01 6.33 1.03
C LEU A 64 13.81 5.01 0.25
N SER A 65 14.53 4.83 -0.86
CA SER A 65 14.49 3.65 -1.70
C SER A 65 15.91 3.18 -2.00
N ASN A 66 16.17 1.88 -1.86
CA ASN A 66 17.42 1.24 -2.27
C ASN A 66 17.26 0.36 -3.53
N ALA A 67 16.09 0.48 -4.18
CA ALA A 67 15.68 -0.33 -5.32
C ALA A 67 16.32 0.16 -6.64
N HIS A 68 16.36 1.47 -6.89
CA HIS A 68 16.91 2.06 -8.13
C HIS A 68 18.41 2.47 -8.03
N ASP A 69 19.20 2.15 -9.04
CA ASP A 69 20.62 2.57 -9.15
C ASP A 69 20.78 3.96 -9.84
N ALA A 70 21.27 4.93 -9.06
CA ALA A 70 21.97 6.18 -9.40
C ALA A 70 21.35 7.18 -10.41
N SER A 71 20.59 8.15 -9.90
CA SER A 71 20.86 9.61 -9.96
C SER A 71 19.84 10.38 -9.10
N ALA A 72 20.12 11.62 -8.70
CA ALA A 72 19.38 12.32 -7.65
C ALA A 72 18.26 13.23 -8.19
N ALA A 73 16.99 12.92 -7.88
CA ALA A 73 15.90 13.88 -7.91
C ALA A 73 15.43 14.25 -6.50
N GLN A 74 14.98 15.50 -6.37
CA GLN A 74 14.19 15.98 -5.24
C GLN A 74 12.72 15.74 -5.57
N ALA A 75 11.93 15.23 -4.63
CA ALA A 75 10.48 15.18 -4.75
C ALA A 75 9.96 16.61 -5.02
N VAL A 76 9.48 16.87 -6.24
CA VAL A 76 8.83 18.13 -6.56
C VAL A 76 7.38 18.02 -6.10
N ALA A 77 7.04 18.72 -5.02
CA ALA A 77 5.64 18.88 -4.63
C ALA A 77 4.89 19.62 -5.75
N ALA A 78 4.10 18.89 -6.53
CA ALA A 78 3.22 19.48 -7.52
C ALA A 78 2.08 20.24 -6.81
N PRO A 79 1.84 21.53 -7.10
CA PRO A 79 0.70 22.25 -6.55
C PRO A 79 -0.64 21.70 -7.08
N ASP A 80 -1.62 21.63 -6.18
CA ASP A 80 -3.01 21.20 -6.35
C ASP A 80 -3.86 22.10 -7.30
N SER A 81 -4.82 21.49 -8.03
CA SER A 81 -6.16 22.06 -8.34
C SER A 81 -7.02 21.20 -9.32
N GLY A 82 -7.07 19.87 -9.15
CA GLY A 82 -8.13 19.04 -9.77
C GLY A 82 -8.20 19.00 -11.32
N GLY A 83 -7.13 19.33 -12.04
CA GLY A 83 -7.02 19.14 -13.49
C GLY A 83 -6.28 17.85 -13.86
N PRO A 84 -6.34 17.40 -15.14
CA PRO A 84 -5.47 16.33 -15.61
C PRO A 84 -4.01 16.74 -15.40
N ARG A 85 -3.22 15.85 -14.84
CA ARG A 85 -1.83 16.13 -14.46
C ARG A 85 -0.93 15.29 -15.34
N TYR A 86 0.07 15.94 -15.94
CA TYR A 86 0.97 15.33 -16.93
C TYR A 86 2.41 15.31 -16.37
N PRO A 87 2.70 14.48 -15.35
CA PRO A 87 4.07 14.11 -14.99
C PRO A 87 4.85 13.44 -16.16
N GLY A 88 6.01 12.86 -15.87
CA GLY A 88 6.90 12.31 -16.90
C GLY A 88 6.57 10.86 -17.23
N ASP A 89 6.75 10.46 -18.49
CA ASP A 89 6.57 9.04 -18.84
C ASP A 89 7.52 8.16 -18.03
N LEU A 90 7.05 7.00 -17.57
CA LEU A 90 7.91 5.98 -16.98
C LEU A 90 8.71 5.25 -18.07
N GLN A 91 9.93 4.83 -17.75
CA GLN A 91 10.75 3.99 -18.63
C GLN A 91 10.84 2.57 -18.10
N TYR A 92 10.85 1.61 -19.03
CA TYR A 92 11.12 0.21 -18.70
C TYR A 92 12.63 -0.06 -18.70
N HIS A 93 13.14 -0.59 -17.60
CA HIS A 93 14.56 -0.87 -17.35
C HIS A 93 14.91 -2.35 -17.42
N GLY A 94 13.96 -3.20 -17.82
CA GLY A 94 14.19 -4.62 -18.10
C GLY A 94 13.91 -5.57 -16.94
N GLY A 95 13.49 -5.04 -15.79
CA GLY A 95 13.11 -5.80 -14.60
C GLY A 95 11.77 -6.54 -14.73
N PRO A 96 11.44 -7.37 -13.74
CA PRO A 96 10.20 -8.14 -13.70
C PRO A 96 8.99 -7.25 -13.39
N VAL A 97 7.79 -7.74 -13.73
CA VAL A 97 6.51 -7.10 -13.37
C VAL A 97 5.56 -8.17 -12.86
N ALA A 98 4.64 -7.82 -11.95
CA ALA A 98 3.67 -8.75 -11.40
C ALA A 98 2.43 -8.86 -12.32
N VAL A 99 2.50 -9.75 -13.32
CA VAL A 99 1.40 -9.97 -14.28
C VAL A 99 0.15 -10.54 -13.61
N SER A 100 0.29 -11.28 -12.51
CA SER A 100 -0.81 -11.74 -11.67
C SER A 100 -0.30 -11.91 -10.26
N MET A 101 -1.09 -11.52 -9.25
CA MET A 101 -0.62 -11.50 -7.86
C MET A 101 -1.75 -11.77 -6.88
N LYS A 102 -1.45 -12.54 -5.84
CA LYS A 102 -2.32 -12.75 -4.69
C LYS A 102 -1.80 -11.96 -3.49
N ASN A 103 -2.69 -11.16 -2.92
CA ASN A 103 -2.38 -10.21 -1.86
C ASN A 103 -2.78 -10.81 -0.51
N HIS A 104 -1.81 -10.93 0.39
CA HIS A 104 -1.96 -11.55 1.70
C HIS A 104 -1.84 -10.47 2.77
N LEU A 105 -2.81 -10.40 3.68
CA LEU A 105 -2.80 -9.37 4.72
C LEU A 105 -2.29 -9.92 6.05
N ILE A 106 -1.32 -9.23 6.62
CA ILE A 106 -0.69 -9.54 7.90
C ILE A 106 -0.95 -8.37 8.85
N PHE A 107 -1.74 -8.58 9.90
CA PHE A 107 -2.04 -7.53 10.89
C PHE A 107 -1.19 -7.72 12.14
N LEU A 108 -0.33 -6.73 12.46
CA LEU A 108 0.35 -6.67 13.74
C LEU A 108 -0.63 -6.15 14.79
N HIS A 109 -1.14 -7.06 15.61
CA HIS A 109 -2.27 -6.81 16.48
C HIS A 109 -1.94 -7.14 17.94
N PRO A 110 -1.20 -6.26 18.64
CA PRO A 110 -0.65 -6.57 19.96
C PRO A 110 -1.80 -6.63 20.96
N ASN A 111 -2.03 -7.81 21.54
CA ASN A 111 -3.05 -8.07 22.57
C ASN A 111 -4.47 -7.59 22.23
N GLY A 112 -4.83 -7.45 20.96
CA GLY A 112 -6.15 -6.95 20.60
C GLY A 112 -6.34 -5.44 20.78
N GLY A 113 -5.26 -4.63 20.75
CA GLY A 113 -5.29 -3.20 21.10
C GLY A 113 -6.26 -2.31 20.31
N CYS A 114 -6.79 -2.79 19.19
CA CYS A 114 -7.88 -2.17 18.42
C CYS A 114 -8.70 -3.25 17.69
N THR A 115 -9.59 -2.90 16.79
CA THR A 115 -10.09 -3.85 15.77
C THR A 115 -9.40 -3.54 14.44
N ILE A 116 -9.37 -4.48 13.50
CA ILE A 116 -8.86 -4.20 12.14
C ILE A 116 -9.54 -2.94 11.57
N ALA A 117 -10.87 -2.87 11.70
CA ALA A 117 -11.66 -1.69 11.31
C ALA A 117 -11.25 -0.40 12.03
N GLY A 118 -10.97 -0.47 13.33
CA GLY A 118 -10.57 0.69 14.13
C GLY A 118 -9.15 1.18 13.87
N CYS A 119 -8.28 0.32 13.32
CA CYS A 119 -6.88 0.66 13.04
C CYS A 119 -6.61 0.96 11.57
N TRP A 120 -7.28 0.28 10.63
CA TRP A 120 -6.96 0.33 9.21
C TRP A 120 -8.20 0.41 8.30
N GLY A 121 -9.41 0.41 8.87
CA GLY A 121 -10.64 0.31 8.08
C GLY A 121 -10.84 -1.10 7.51
N ASN A 122 -10.97 -1.23 6.18
CA ASN A 122 -11.18 -2.54 5.55
C ASN A 122 -10.23 -2.76 4.36
N PRO A 123 -8.92 -2.94 4.61
CA PRO A 123 -7.93 -3.07 3.53
C PRO A 123 -8.24 -4.18 2.53
N GLY A 124 -8.62 -5.38 3.00
CA GLY A 124 -8.96 -6.47 2.08
C GLY A 124 -10.27 -6.27 1.34
N GLY A 125 -11.24 -5.58 1.93
CA GLY A 125 -12.44 -5.14 1.19
C GLY A 125 -12.08 -4.15 0.08
N PHE A 126 -11.25 -3.16 0.39
CA PHE A 126 -10.76 -2.19 -0.59
C PHE A 126 -10.02 -2.88 -1.74
N LEU A 127 -9.04 -3.75 -1.47
CA LEU A 127 -8.30 -4.46 -2.51
C LEU A 127 -9.22 -5.33 -3.38
N ARG A 128 -10.20 -6.03 -2.80
CA ARG A 128 -11.19 -6.79 -3.57
C ARG A 128 -12.01 -5.88 -4.49
N ASP A 129 -12.43 -4.72 -4.01
CA ASP A 129 -13.20 -3.78 -4.83
C ASP A 129 -12.33 -3.08 -5.91
N LEU A 130 -11.05 -2.82 -5.61
CA LEU A 130 -10.04 -2.32 -6.56
C LEU A 130 -9.80 -3.31 -7.70
N PHE A 131 -9.50 -4.57 -7.37
CA PHE A 131 -9.18 -5.61 -8.37
C PHE A 131 -10.37 -6.03 -9.23
N ASN A 132 -11.60 -5.74 -8.79
CA ASN A 132 -12.83 -5.93 -9.58
C ASN A 132 -13.28 -4.64 -10.29
N GLY A 133 -12.50 -3.56 -10.25
CA GLY A 133 -12.84 -2.27 -10.86
C GLY A 133 -11.93 -1.91 -12.04
N ASP A 134 -12.32 -0.88 -12.80
CA ASP A 134 -11.53 -0.41 -13.95
C ASP A 134 -10.18 0.19 -13.54
N PHE A 135 -10.03 0.65 -12.29
CA PHE A 135 -8.83 1.36 -11.86
C PHE A 135 -7.56 0.48 -11.92
N ILE A 136 -7.66 -0.81 -11.56
CA ILE A 136 -6.49 -1.70 -11.61
C ILE A 136 -5.93 -1.86 -13.04
N HIS A 137 -6.74 -1.64 -14.08
CA HIS A 137 -6.32 -1.76 -15.47
C HIS A 137 -5.38 -0.65 -15.94
N VAL A 138 -5.12 0.39 -15.13
CA VAL A 138 -4.01 1.33 -15.39
C VAL A 138 -2.68 0.58 -15.52
N VAL A 139 -2.50 -0.56 -14.81
CA VAL A 139 -1.28 -1.38 -14.88
C VAL A 139 -1.16 -2.25 -16.14
N ASP A 140 -2.21 -2.35 -16.95
CA ASP A 140 -2.22 -3.23 -18.13
C ASP A 140 -1.12 -2.85 -19.13
N GLN A 141 -0.84 -1.55 -19.25
CA GLN A 141 0.20 -1.03 -20.14
C GLN A 141 1.62 -1.42 -19.70
N TYR A 142 1.85 -1.53 -18.39
CA TYR A 142 3.16 -1.83 -17.80
C TYR A 142 3.40 -3.34 -17.73
N THR A 143 2.34 -4.10 -17.50
CA THR A 143 2.39 -5.58 -17.43
C THR A 143 2.22 -6.26 -18.78
N GLY A 144 1.74 -5.54 -19.80
CA GLY A 144 1.48 -6.08 -21.14
C GLY A 144 0.30 -7.05 -21.20
N SER A 145 -0.61 -7.02 -20.21
CA SER A 145 -1.75 -7.93 -20.12
C SER A 145 -3.01 -7.17 -19.75
N THR A 146 -4.09 -7.39 -20.50
CA THR A 146 -5.43 -6.82 -20.24
C THR A 146 -6.41 -7.85 -19.68
N ALA A 147 -5.91 -9.00 -19.21
CA ALA A 147 -6.81 -10.03 -18.67
C ALA A 147 -7.40 -9.54 -17.34
N ASN A 148 -8.66 -9.89 -17.11
CA ASN A 148 -9.34 -9.64 -15.84
C ASN A 148 -8.89 -10.66 -14.78
N ASP A 149 -9.23 -10.39 -13.53
CA ASP A 149 -9.04 -11.32 -12.39
C ASP A 149 -7.58 -11.76 -12.15
N ARG A 150 -6.61 -10.94 -12.59
CA ARG A 150 -5.17 -11.19 -12.40
C ARG A 150 -4.72 -10.95 -10.96
N TYR A 151 -5.45 -10.10 -10.24
CA TYR A 151 -5.13 -9.69 -8.88
C TYR A 151 -6.23 -10.14 -7.94
N THR A 152 -5.85 -10.83 -6.87
CA THR A 152 -6.80 -11.35 -5.89
C THR A 152 -6.31 -11.12 -4.47
N VAL A 153 -7.19 -11.26 -3.50
CA VAL A 153 -6.88 -11.15 -2.07
C VAL A 153 -7.11 -12.51 -1.44
N ALA A 154 -6.22 -12.96 -0.56
CA ALA A 154 -6.47 -14.13 0.27
C ALA A 154 -7.79 -13.98 1.07
N GLU A 155 -8.50 -15.10 1.26
CA GLU A 155 -9.74 -15.07 2.03
C GLU A 155 -9.43 -14.75 3.50
N GLU A 156 -8.36 -15.35 4.02
CA GLU A 156 -7.95 -15.22 5.41
C GLU A 156 -6.72 -14.32 5.59
N ALA A 157 -6.83 -13.36 6.49
CA ALA A 157 -5.69 -12.61 7.00
C ALA A 157 -4.96 -13.39 8.12
N THR A 158 -3.67 -13.07 8.28
CA THR A 158 -2.84 -13.57 9.37
C THR A 158 -2.67 -12.50 10.44
N ASN A 159 -2.84 -12.86 11.71
CA ASN A 159 -2.52 -11.96 12.82
C ASN A 159 -1.15 -12.29 13.40
N ILE A 160 -0.37 -11.26 13.71
CA ILE A 160 0.86 -11.37 14.49
C ILE A 160 0.59 -10.77 15.87
N ASN A 161 0.72 -11.59 16.91
CA ASN A 161 0.74 -11.08 18.27
C ASN A 161 2.18 -10.82 18.66
N TYR A 162 2.43 -9.67 19.25
CA TYR A 162 3.76 -9.28 19.67
C TYR A 162 3.68 -8.44 20.94
N THR A 163 4.80 -8.36 21.64
CA THR A 163 4.98 -7.36 22.70
C THR A 163 5.59 -6.12 22.05
N PRO A 164 4.92 -4.95 22.11
CA PRO A 164 5.47 -3.72 21.55
C PRO A 164 6.91 -3.51 22.00
N PRO A 165 7.88 -3.41 21.06
CA PRO A 165 9.28 -3.27 21.40
C PRO A 165 9.54 -1.90 22.04
N SER A 166 10.62 -1.80 22.82
CA SER A 166 11.07 -0.54 23.42
C SER A 166 11.82 0.38 22.44
N LYS A 167 12.13 -0.15 21.25
CA LYS A 167 12.70 0.55 20.11
C LYS A 167 11.74 0.41 18.93
N PRO A 168 11.80 1.28 17.91
CA PRO A 168 11.10 1.05 16.65
C PRO A 168 11.41 -0.34 16.09
N PHE A 169 10.46 -0.91 15.35
CA PHE A 169 10.78 -2.03 14.47
C PHE A 169 11.84 -1.60 13.44
N THR A 170 12.52 -2.61 12.91
CA THR A 170 13.38 -2.47 11.74
C THR A 170 12.80 -3.24 10.56
N ASP A 171 13.25 -2.93 9.34
CA ASP A 171 12.92 -3.73 8.16
C ASP A 171 13.29 -5.22 8.36
N ALA A 172 14.41 -5.50 9.04
CA ALA A 172 14.77 -6.87 9.42
C ALA A 172 13.71 -7.59 10.29
N ASP A 173 12.95 -6.85 11.12
CA ASP A 173 11.83 -7.41 11.85
C ASP A 173 10.63 -7.69 10.92
N MET A 174 10.41 -6.85 9.91
CA MET A 174 9.36 -7.03 8.89
C MET A 174 9.65 -8.26 8.03
N LEU A 175 10.90 -8.43 7.58
CA LEU A 175 11.35 -9.63 6.87
C LEU A 175 11.14 -10.89 7.71
N ALA A 176 11.47 -10.87 9.01
CA ALA A 176 11.25 -12.01 9.90
C ALA A 176 9.75 -12.34 10.07
N ILE A 177 8.89 -11.31 10.10
CA ILE A 177 7.43 -11.49 10.15
C ILE A 177 6.93 -12.13 8.86
N VAL A 178 7.31 -11.60 7.71
CA VAL A 178 6.91 -12.11 6.39
C VAL A 178 7.39 -13.56 6.23
N HIS A 179 8.65 -13.83 6.57
CA HIS A 179 9.21 -15.18 6.57
C HIS A 179 8.36 -16.14 7.40
N ALA A 180 8.06 -15.80 8.66
CA ALA A 180 7.27 -16.65 9.55
C ALA A 180 5.87 -16.93 8.98
N VAL A 181 5.23 -15.94 8.35
CA VAL A 181 3.91 -16.12 7.73
C VAL A 181 3.98 -17.01 6.50
N VAL A 182 4.91 -16.76 5.60
CA VAL A 182 5.06 -17.56 4.38
C VAL A 182 5.41 -19.01 4.74
N ALA A 183 6.44 -19.21 5.56
CA ALA A 183 6.93 -20.54 5.94
C ALA A 183 5.89 -21.35 6.73
N SER A 184 5.01 -20.69 7.51
CA SER A 184 3.97 -21.38 8.28
C SER A 184 2.71 -21.70 7.48
N ARG A 185 2.51 -21.06 6.33
CA ARG A 185 1.28 -21.17 5.53
C ARG A 185 1.51 -21.68 4.10
N GLU A 186 2.75 -21.93 3.70
CA GLU A 186 3.05 -22.47 2.37
C GLU A 186 2.21 -23.73 2.08
N GLY A 187 1.50 -23.71 0.94
CA GLY A 187 0.62 -24.80 0.54
C GLY A 187 -0.79 -24.78 1.17
N ASP A 188 -1.15 -23.75 1.94
CA ASP A 188 -2.53 -23.49 2.34
C ASP A 188 -3.45 -23.32 1.11
N ASP A 189 -4.72 -23.69 1.25
CA ASP A 189 -5.76 -23.50 0.21
C ASP A 189 -5.94 -22.03 -0.21
N ASP A 190 -5.50 -21.10 0.63
CA ASP A 190 -5.49 -19.65 0.35
C ASP A 190 -4.34 -19.22 -0.56
N GLY A 191 -3.47 -20.12 -1.01
CA GLY A 191 -2.46 -19.86 -2.04
C GLY A 191 -1.25 -19.07 -1.56
N PHE A 192 -0.84 -19.24 -0.31
CA PHE A 192 0.41 -18.70 0.22
C PHE A 192 1.59 -19.38 -0.49
N ALA A 193 2.45 -18.58 -1.13
CA ALA A 193 3.62 -19.03 -1.88
C ALA A 193 4.60 -17.87 -2.11
N THR A 194 5.78 -18.18 -2.63
CA THR A 194 6.82 -17.20 -2.97
C THR A 194 6.80 -16.82 -4.46
N GLY A 195 7.64 -15.86 -4.85
CA GLY A 195 7.77 -15.27 -6.18
C GLY A 195 6.77 -14.15 -6.47
N TYR A 196 6.86 -13.55 -7.67
CA TYR A 196 6.04 -12.41 -8.13
C TYR A 196 4.52 -12.66 -8.17
N GLY A 197 4.07 -13.89 -7.89
CA GLY A 197 2.66 -14.24 -7.79
C GLY A 197 2.03 -13.90 -6.44
N ASN A 198 2.79 -13.41 -5.46
CA ASN A 198 2.31 -13.16 -4.11
C ASN A 198 2.95 -11.90 -3.51
N GLU A 199 2.14 -11.10 -2.83
CA GLU A 199 2.59 -9.97 -2.02
C GLU A 199 2.02 -10.06 -0.61
N TYR A 200 2.83 -9.73 0.38
CA TYR A 200 2.50 -9.79 1.80
C TYR A 200 2.49 -8.40 2.43
N HIS A 201 1.29 -7.86 2.70
CA HIS A 201 1.13 -6.53 3.29
C HIS A 201 1.13 -6.61 4.83
N VAL A 202 2.10 -5.97 5.46
CA VAL A 202 2.30 -5.94 6.90
C VAL A 202 1.75 -4.66 7.50
N PHE A 203 0.59 -4.74 8.15
CA PHE A 203 -0.09 -3.59 8.74
C PHE A 203 0.37 -3.34 10.17
N LEU A 204 0.99 -2.19 10.43
CA LEU A 204 1.44 -1.78 11.77
C LEU A 204 0.36 -0.96 12.49
N PRO A 205 0.11 -1.22 13.79
CA PRO A 205 -0.95 -0.55 14.53
C PRO A 205 -0.54 0.88 14.94
N PRO A 206 -1.50 1.72 15.38
CA PRO A 206 -1.20 3.05 15.89
C PRO A 206 -0.20 3.01 17.04
N GLY A 207 0.76 3.92 17.02
CA GLY A 207 1.82 4.02 18.02
C GLY A 207 2.97 3.04 17.84
N GLN A 208 2.99 2.28 16.73
CA GLN A 208 4.13 1.49 16.33
C GLN A 208 4.96 2.25 15.30
N ASP A 209 6.21 2.52 15.66
CA ASP A 209 7.20 3.07 14.75
C ASP A 209 8.00 1.94 14.09
N GLU A 210 8.49 2.21 12.88
CA GLU A 210 9.36 1.33 12.13
C GLU A 210 10.41 2.17 11.38
N CYS A 211 11.62 1.62 11.23
CA CYS A 211 12.74 2.27 10.58
C CYS A 211 13.44 1.28 9.65
N PHE A 212 14.09 1.72 8.58
CA PHE A 212 14.77 0.78 7.69
C PHE A 212 15.91 0.00 8.35
N ASP A 213 16.57 0.56 9.37
CA ASP A 213 17.65 -0.12 10.06
C ASP A 213 17.81 0.29 11.53
N SER A 214 18.76 -0.37 12.20
CA SER A 214 19.10 -0.15 13.60
C SER A 214 19.78 1.19 13.90
N THR A 215 20.02 2.06 12.91
CA THR A 215 20.46 3.43 13.14
C THR A 215 19.32 4.34 13.58
N PHE A 216 18.08 3.95 13.28
CA PHE A 216 16.85 4.71 13.59
C PHE A 216 16.88 6.14 13.05
N THR A 217 17.47 6.33 11.86
CA THR A 217 17.61 7.64 11.22
C THR A 217 16.56 7.89 10.15
N VAL A 218 16.05 6.85 9.48
CA VAL A 218 15.00 6.93 8.46
C VAL A 218 13.84 6.04 8.90
N CYS A 219 12.74 6.65 9.32
CA CYS A 219 11.64 5.95 9.98
C CYS A 219 10.26 6.44 9.53
N TYR A 220 9.26 5.58 9.73
CA TYR A 220 7.91 6.00 10.05
C TYR A 220 7.85 6.29 11.56
N SER A 221 7.71 7.57 11.95
CA SER A 221 7.60 7.96 13.36
C SER A 221 6.83 9.28 13.54
N PRO A 222 5.49 9.23 13.59
CA PRO A 222 4.65 10.43 13.76
C PRO A 222 4.96 11.26 15.02
N VAL A 223 5.54 10.62 16.04
CA VAL A 223 5.93 11.26 17.30
C VAL A 223 7.34 11.84 17.29
N GLN A 224 8.17 11.50 16.30
CA GLN A 224 9.53 12.02 16.13
C GLN A 224 9.73 12.59 14.71
N PRO A 225 9.23 13.82 14.44
CA PRO A 225 9.22 14.39 13.09
C PRO A 225 10.59 14.53 12.41
N SER A 226 11.68 14.57 13.18
CA SER A 226 13.05 14.65 12.63
C SER A 226 13.51 13.37 11.96
N THR A 227 12.87 12.25 12.26
CA THR A 227 13.16 10.92 11.70
C THR A 227 11.97 10.36 10.92
N PHE A 228 10.92 11.15 10.69
CA PHE A 228 9.70 10.71 10.01
C PHE A 228 9.77 11.00 8.52
N PHE A 229 10.09 9.98 7.71
CA PHE A 229 10.47 10.14 6.31
C PHE A 229 9.50 9.52 5.29
N PHE A 230 8.80 8.45 5.64
CA PHE A 230 7.92 7.73 4.71
C PHE A 230 6.59 7.35 5.38
N CYS A 231 5.58 7.06 4.57
CA CYS A 231 4.25 6.64 5.03
C CYS A 231 4.04 5.13 4.94
N ALA A 232 4.64 4.49 3.95
CA ALA A 232 4.69 3.07 3.70
C ALA A 232 5.85 2.79 2.74
N TYR A 233 6.06 1.51 2.45
CA TYR A 233 6.93 1.07 1.37
C TYR A 233 6.52 -0.31 0.93
N HIS A 234 6.78 -0.63 -0.33
CA HIS A 234 6.87 -1.99 -0.79
C HIS A 234 8.34 -2.39 -0.96
N GLY A 235 8.58 -3.69 -1.10
CA GLY A 235 9.91 -4.22 -1.24
C GLY A 235 9.92 -5.67 -1.65
N SER A 236 11.14 -6.15 -1.88
CA SER A 236 11.43 -7.53 -2.19
C SER A 236 12.68 -8.01 -1.49
N MET A 237 12.83 -9.31 -1.38
CA MET A 237 14.07 -9.95 -0.94
C MET A 237 14.16 -11.36 -1.52
N ASP A 238 15.28 -12.03 -1.25
CA ASP A 238 15.49 -13.46 -1.45
C ASP A 238 15.89 -14.14 -0.13
N PHE A 239 15.02 -15.03 0.39
CA PHE A 239 15.36 -15.94 1.49
C PHE A 239 16.04 -17.18 0.92
N GLN A 240 16.99 -17.75 1.66
CA GLN A 240 17.74 -18.93 1.20
C GLN A 240 16.88 -20.20 1.12
N ASP A 241 15.84 -20.29 1.95
CA ASP A 241 15.03 -21.49 2.14
C ASP A 241 13.65 -21.42 1.48
N ILE A 242 12.98 -20.26 1.49
CA ILE A 242 11.65 -20.08 0.87
C ILE A 242 11.68 -19.33 -0.48
N GLY A 243 12.80 -18.68 -0.82
CA GLY A 243 12.98 -17.98 -2.10
C GLY A 243 12.56 -16.51 -2.09
N HIS A 244 12.22 -15.99 -3.27
CA HIS A 244 11.91 -14.58 -3.50
C HIS A 244 10.55 -14.18 -2.91
N VAL A 245 10.43 -13.10 -2.15
CA VAL A 245 9.14 -12.64 -1.63
C VAL A 245 8.96 -11.14 -1.85
N LEU A 246 7.74 -10.75 -2.24
CA LEU A 246 7.30 -9.36 -2.29
C LEU A 246 6.49 -9.04 -1.04
N TYR A 247 6.67 -7.85 -0.50
CA TYR A 247 5.96 -7.40 0.69
C TYR A 247 5.74 -5.90 0.66
N SER A 248 4.76 -5.43 1.43
CA SER A 248 4.64 -4.02 1.78
C SER A 248 4.52 -3.85 3.28
N VAL A 249 4.88 -2.68 3.77
CA VAL A 249 4.73 -2.31 5.18
C VAL A 249 3.81 -1.10 5.24
N GLU A 250 2.68 -1.29 5.92
CA GLU A 250 1.54 -0.38 5.95
C GLU A 250 1.31 0.16 7.38
N PRO A 251 2.05 1.19 7.81
CA PRO A 251 1.80 1.86 9.08
C PRO A 251 0.41 2.50 9.21
N PHE A 252 0.09 2.95 10.42
CA PHE A 252 -1.18 3.62 10.71
C PHE A 252 -1.31 5.00 10.03
N GLN A 253 -2.09 5.10 8.96
CA GLN A 253 -2.03 6.29 8.08
C GLN A 253 -2.72 7.56 8.60
N ASN A 254 -3.60 7.50 9.61
CA ASN A 254 -4.33 8.69 10.09
C ASN A 254 -3.49 9.56 11.03
N VAL A 255 -2.36 10.05 10.50
CA VAL A 255 -1.36 10.87 11.18
C VAL A 255 -1.00 12.08 10.32
N ASP A 256 -0.50 13.14 10.96
CA ASP A 256 0.00 14.30 10.23
C ASP A 256 1.19 13.89 9.35
N GLY A 257 1.23 14.35 8.11
CA GLY A 257 2.22 13.94 7.12
C GLY A 257 1.80 12.77 6.22
N CYS A 258 0.92 11.86 6.68
CA CYS A 258 0.50 10.69 5.90
C CYS A 258 -1.01 10.56 5.64
N SER A 259 -1.81 11.33 6.36
CA SER A 259 -3.26 11.28 6.18
C SER A 259 -3.72 11.96 4.89
N SER A 260 -4.77 11.39 4.30
CA SER A 260 -5.59 12.04 3.28
C SER A 260 -6.41 13.17 3.89
N ARG A 261 -6.96 14.04 3.03
CA ARG A 261 -7.82 15.16 3.47
C ARG A 261 -9.00 14.67 4.32
N PRO A 262 -9.53 15.50 5.25
CA PRO A 262 -10.80 15.21 5.91
C PRO A 262 -11.97 15.14 4.92
N GLY A 263 -13.02 14.39 5.27
CA GLY A 263 -14.27 14.33 4.49
C GLY A 263 -14.27 13.36 3.31
N THR A 264 -13.29 12.45 3.24
CA THR A 264 -13.28 11.36 2.25
C THR A 264 -14.45 10.38 2.45
N PRO A 265 -14.85 9.63 1.41
CA PRO A 265 -16.11 8.87 1.42
C PRO A 265 -16.27 7.83 2.54
N ASN A 266 -15.18 7.17 2.96
CA ASN A 266 -15.18 6.17 4.03
C ASN A 266 -14.61 6.71 5.35
N GLY A 267 -14.38 8.03 5.41
CA GLY A 267 -13.71 8.69 6.52
C GLY A 267 -12.19 8.66 6.40
N GLN A 268 -11.56 9.65 7.03
CA GLN A 268 -10.14 9.96 6.86
C GLN A 268 -9.24 8.76 7.13
N LEU A 269 -9.52 7.97 8.18
CA LEU A 269 -8.70 6.80 8.51
C LEU A 269 -8.70 5.76 7.39
N ALA A 270 -9.89 5.25 7.02
CA ALA A 270 -10.00 4.15 6.08
C ALA A 270 -9.45 4.55 4.71
N ASP A 271 -9.78 5.74 4.21
CA ASP A 271 -9.29 6.17 2.91
C ASP A 271 -7.81 6.60 2.92
N SER A 272 -7.24 7.03 4.05
CA SER A 272 -5.78 7.19 4.13
C SER A 272 -5.07 5.86 4.00
N THR A 273 -5.59 4.80 4.65
CA THR A 273 -5.06 3.43 4.47
C THR A 273 -5.25 2.95 3.03
N ASN A 274 -6.44 3.11 2.45
CA ASN A 274 -6.70 2.69 1.07
C ASN A 274 -5.79 3.41 0.06
N ASN A 275 -5.60 4.72 0.23
CA ASN A 275 -4.75 5.53 -0.63
C ASN A 275 -3.27 5.10 -0.60
N VAL A 276 -2.77 4.72 0.58
CA VAL A 276 -1.38 4.25 0.74
C VAL A 276 -1.22 2.82 0.26
N LEU A 277 -2.13 1.93 0.64
CA LEU A 277 -2.14 0.56 0.14
C LEU A 277 -2.26 0.50 -1.38
N SER A 278 -3.08 1.36 -2.01
CA SER A 278 -3.15 1.48 -3.47
C SER A 278 -1.79 1.82 -4.06
N HIS A 279 -1.14 2.86 -3.54
CA HIS A 279 0.18 3.31 -4.00
C HIS A 279 1.18 2.14 -4.05
N GLU A 280 1.39 1.49 -2.91
CA GLU A 280 2.35 0.39 -2.80
C GLU A 280 1.96 -0.83 -3.65
N THR A 281 0.66 -1.13 -3.78
CA THR A 281 0.19 -2.25 -4.59
C THR A 281 0.44 -2.01 -6.09
N PHE A 282 0.12 -0.81 -6.59
CA PHE A 282 0.34 -0.48 -8.01
C PHE A 282 1.81 -0.44 -8.35
N GLU A 283 2.61 0.15 -7.47
CA GLU A 283 4.07 0.21 -7.60
C GLU A 283 4.70 -1.19 -7.57
N THR A 284 4.34 -2.06 -6.61
CA THR A 284 4.79 -3.46 -6.60
C THR A 284 4.41 -4.21 -7.88
N ILE A 285 3.24 -3.93 -8.46
CA ILE A 285 2.83 -4.55 -9.71
C ILE A 285 3.74 -4.15 -10.87
N THR A 286 4.07 -2.86 -10.95
CA THR A 286 4.84 -2.30 -12.07
C THR A 286 6.34 -2.40 -11.88
N ASP A 287 6.83 -2.43 -10.65
CA ASP A 287 8.25 -2.48 -10.34
C ASP A 287 8.59 -3.19 -9.01
N PRO A 288 8.30 -4.50 -8.90
CA PRO A 288 8.47 -5.25 -7.65
C PRO A 288 9.90 -5.25 -7.07
N ASP A 289 10.91 -5.01 -7.91
CA ASP A 289 12.33 -5.06 -7.53
C ASP A 289 13.07 -3.72 -7.70
N GLY A 290 12.36 -2.66 -8.11
CA GLY A 290 12.94 -1.36 -8.49
C GLY A 290 13.81 -1.38 -9.75
N THR A 291 13.59 -2.33 -10.64
CA THR A 291 14.36 -2.52 -11.89
C THR A 291 13.50 -2.55 -13.15
N ALA A 292 12.19 -2.32 -13.05
CA ALA A 292 11.24 -2.39 -14.15
C ALA A 292 10.76 -1.00 -14.58
N TRP A 293 9.71 -0.43 -13.97
CA TRP A 293 9.08 0.79 -14.47
C TRP A 293 9.23 1.96 -13.50
N TRP A 294 10.14 2.87 -13.83
CA TRP A 294 10.36 4.11 -13.08
C TRP A 294 10.86 5.22 -14.01
N ASN A 295 10.71 6.47 -13.58
CA ASN A 295 11.09 7.61 -14.38
C ASN A 295 12.59 7.89 -14.29
N SER A 296 13.27 7.79 -15.43
CA SER A 296 14.71 7.98 -15.55
C SER A 296 15.10 9.16 -16.43
N LEU A 297 14.10 9.84 -17.01
CA LEU A 297 14.30 10.89 -18.01
C LEU A 297 13.90 12.28 -17.53
N ASP A 298 13.12 12.39 -16.45
CA ASP A 298 12.78 13.65 -15.81
C ASP A 298 13.63 13.87 -14.55
N ASN A 299 14.40 14.96 -14.51
CA ASN A 299 15.28 15.27 -13.38
C ASN A 299 14.54 15.58 -12.07
N GLY A 300 13.26 16.00 -12.14
CA GLY A 300 12.41 16.25 -10.97
C GLY A 300 11.66 15.02 -10.48
N LEU A 301 11.60 13.97 -11.31
CA LEU A 301 10.89 12.73 -11.02
C LEU A 301 11.81 11.51 -11.14
N PHE A 302 13.13 11.70 -11.14
CA PHE A 302 14.06 10.59 -11.29
C PHE A 302 13.89 9.59 -10.14
N GLY A 303 13.68 8.31 -10.49
CA GLY A 303 13.44 7.24 -9.53
C GLY A 303 12.03 7.24 -8.96
N GLN A 304 11.11 8.05 -9.49
CA GLN A 304 9.69 7.96 -9.13
C GLN A 304 9.04 6.80 -9.91
N GLU A 305 8.21 6.05 -9.22
CA GLU A 305 7.37 5.02 -9.81
C GLU A 305 5.97 5.57 -10.14
N ILE A 306 5.06 4.69 -10.54
CA ILE A 306 3.73 5.04 -11.03
C ILE A 306 2.87 5.84 -10.03
N GLY A 307 2.99 5.53 -8.73
CA GLY A 307 2.21 6.16 -7.67
C GLY A 307 2.83 7.44 -7.16
N ASP A 308 4.15 7.47 -7.07
CA ASP A 308 4.94 8.63 -6.70
C ASP A 308 4.65 9.87 -7.55
N GLU A 309 4.62 9.71 -8.88
CA GLU A 309 4.35 10.81 -9.81
C GLU A 309 2.95 11.41 -9.62
N CYS A 310 2.06 10.64 -9.00
CA CYS A 310 0.67 10.97 -8.79
C CYS A 310 0.29 11.19 -7.31
N SER A 311 1.28 11.41 -6.45
CA SER A 311 1.11 11.70 -5.03
C SER A 311 0.99 13.21 -4.78
N PHE A 312 -0.23 13.68 -4.51
CA PHE A 312 -0.55 15.10 -4.43
C PHE A 312 -0.95 15.55 -3.04
N ILE A 313 -0.71 16.84 -2.75
CA ILE A 313 -0.98 17.43 -1.45
C ILE A 313 -1.86 18.67 -1.54
N ILE A 314 -2.67 18.88 -0.51
CA ILE A 314 -3.48 20.07 -0.30
C ILE A 314 -3.11 20.75 1.01
N PHE A 315 -3.14 22.09 1.02
CA PHE A 315 -2.80 22.91 2.17
C PHE A 315 -4.04 23.53 2.80
N PHE A 316 -4.32 23.19 4.06
CA PHE A 316 -5.38 23.84 4.83
C PHE A 316 -4.77 24.88 5.78
N ARG A 317 -5.24 26.13 5.66
CA ARG A 317 -5.02 27.12 6.73
C ARG A 317 -6.08 26.91 7.79
N ASN A 318 -5.68 26.54 9.00
CA ASN A 318 -6.58 26.67 10.14
C ASN A 318 -6.68 28.18 10.53
N PRO A 319 -7.90 28.76 10.61
CA PRO A 319 -8.07 30.20 10.68
C PRO A 319 -7.83 30.85 12.05
N ASN A 320 -7.70 30.12 13.18
CA ASN A 320 -7.34 30.72 14.50
C ASN A 320 -7.17 29.69 15.64
N PRO A 321 -6.30 29.95 16.66
CA PRO A 321 -5.19 30.94 16.69
C PRO A 321 -4.08 30.51 15.71
N PRO A 322 -3.11 31.35 15.27
CA PRO A 322 -2.25 31.05 14.11
C PRO A 322 -1.67 29.63 14.22
N PRO A 323 -2.22 28.67 13.46
CA PRO A 323 -1.89 27.27 13.60
C PRO A 323 -1.06 26.84 12.39
N PRO A 324 -0.37 25.70 12.48
CA PRO A 324 0.40 25.17 11.36
C PRO A 324 -0.47 25.06 10.11
N VAL A 325 0.15 25.28 8.94
CA VAL A 325 -0.45 24.86 7.67
C VAL A 325 -0.55 23.34 7.74
N LEU A 326 -1.76 22.81 7.75
CA LEU A 326 -1.96 21.36 7.70
C LEU A 326 -1.78 20.90 6.25
N VAL A 327 -1.05 19.81 6.07
CA VAL A 327 -0.76 19.23 4.77
C VAL A 327 -1.37 17.84 4.75
N PHE A 328 -2.26 17.60 3.79
CA PHE A 328 -2.86 16.28 3.59
C PHE A 328 -2.57 15.80 2.18
N PHE A 329 -2.54 14.48 2.00
CA PHE A 329 -2.68 13.92 0.66
C PHE A 329 -4.06 14.22 0.10
N ASP A 330 -4.11 14.43 -1.21
CA ASP A 330 -5.30 14.81 -1.96
C ASP A 330 -5.69 13.72 -2.98
N PRO A 331 -6.13 12.54 -2.53
CA PRO A 331 -6.55 11.46 -3.42
C PRO A 331 -7.80 11.82 -4.24
N SER A 332 -8.01 11.15 -5.36
CA SER A 332 -9.27 11.30 -6.11
C SER A 332 -10.40 10.51 -5.43
N ASP A 333 -11.61 11.05 -5.44
CA ASP A 333 -12.79 10.26 -5.10
C ASP A 333 -13.08 9.31 -6.27
N VAL A 334 -13.00 8.01 -6.02
CA VAL A 334 -13.15 6.96 -7.04
C VAL A 334 -14.32 6.04 -6.69
N THR A 335 -14.90 5.42 -7.72
CA THR A 335 -15.90 4.37 -7.53
C THR A 335 -15.31 3.03 -7.95
N LEU A 336 -15.04 2.15 -6.97
CA LEU A 336 -14.47 0.82 -7.20
C LEU A 336 -15.54 -0.22 -6.92
N ASN A 337 -15.84 -1.06 -7.90
CA ASN A 337 -16.89 -2.08 -7.82
C ASN A 337 -18.24 -1.53 -7.25
N GLY A 338 -18.61 -0.31 -7.69
CA GLY A 338 -19.85 0.37 -7.27
C GLY A 338 -19.82 1.02 -5.88
N LYS A 339 -18.69 1.05 -5.18
CA LYS A 339 -18.53 1.67 -3.86
C LYS A 339 -17.58 2.87 -3.93
N PRO A 340 -17.83 3.94 -3.16
CA PRO A 340 -16.97 5.12 -3.16
C PRO A 340 -15.74 4.91 -2.27
N TYR A 341 -14.58 5.37 -2.73
CA TYR A 341 -13.31 5.41 -1.99
C TYR A 341 -12.60 6.72 -2.28
N ALA A 342 -11.56 7.03 -1.51
CA ALA A 342 -10.53 7.97 -1.96
C ALA A 342 -9.20 7.24 -2.13
N ALA A 343 -8.66 7.29 -3.34
CA ALA A 343 -7.35 6.74 -3.69
C ALA A 343 -6.65 7.71 -4.66
N GLN A 344 -5.33 7.85 -4.55
CA GLN A 344 -4.55 8.61 -5.50
C GLN A 344 -4.74 8.03 -6.92
N PRO A 345 -4.71 8.87 -7.97
CA PRO A 345 -4.53 8.36 -9.32
C PRO A 345 -3.14 7.76 -9.49
N GLU A 346 -2.96 7.00 -10.57
CA GLU A 346 -1.70 6.35 -10.93
C GLU A 346 -1.24 6.87 -12.30
N TYR A 347 0.07 6.98 -12.51
CA TYR A 347 0.60 7.50 -13.78
C TYR A 347 0.28 6.55 -14.94
N ASN A 348 -0.20 7.09 -16.04
CA ASN A 348 -0.60 6.33 -17.21
C ASN A 348 0.17 6.84 -18.43
N ASN A 349 1.22 6.12 -18.83
CA ASN A 349 2.02 6.43 -20.03
C ASN A 349 1.15 6.55 -21.30
N ALA A 350 0.08 5.75 -21.44
CA ALA A 350 -0.80 5.81 -22.62
C ALA A 350 -1.65 7.10 -22.66
N ALA A 351 -2.02 7.63 -21.49
CA ALA A 351 -2.72 8.90 -21.34
C ALA A 351 -1.78 10.11 -21.18
N HIS A 352 -0.49 9.86 -20.93
CA HIS A 352 0.51 10.83 -20.46
C HIS A 352 0.04 11.61 -19.24
N ALA A 353 -0.71 10.97 -18.34
CA ALA A 353 -1.35 11.65 -17.22
C ALA A 353 -1.62 10.75 -16.03
N CYS A 354 -1.83 11.34 -14.86
CA CYS A 354 -2.37 10.64 -13.69
C CYS A 354 -3.86 10.33 -13.89
N THR A 355 -4.22 9.05 -13.78
CA THR A 355 -5.58 8.56 -14.06
C THR A 355 -6.06 7.58 -12.99
N THR A 356 -7.38 7.41 -12.89
CA THR A 356 -8.01 6.38 -12.05
C THR A 356 -8.70 5.29 -12.89
N MET A 357 -8.36 5.24 -14.18
CA MET A 357 -8.86 4.30 -15.18
C MET A 357 -7.89 4.25 -16.38
N PRO A 358 -7.82 3.12 -17.11
CA PRO A 358 -6.89 2.91 -18.22
C PRO A 358 -7.02 3.92 -19.37
#